data_AF-A0A353X5E3-F1
#
_entry.id   AF-A0A353X5E3-F1
#
_cell.length_a   1.000
_cell.length_b   1.000
_cell.length_c   1.000
_cell.angle_alpha   90.00
_cell.angle_beta   90.00
_cell.angle_gamma   90.00
#
_symmetry.space_group_name_H-M   'P 1'
#
loop_
_entity.id
_entity.type
_entity.pdbx_description
1 polymer ?
#
loop_
_entity_poly.entity_id
_entity_poly.type
_entity_poly.pdbx_seq_one_letter_code
_entity_poly.pdbx_strand_id
1 'polypeptide(L)'
;MYQYLALLQRILDEGVGKADRTGTGTLSVFGHQMRFDLEEGFPLVTTKRVHLKSIIHELLWFLSGDTNIAYLRENGVRIWDEWADAGGDLGPVYGKQWRDFSGVDQIADVVAQIKTNPDSRRLVVSSWNPPDLPRMALAPCHCLFQFYVAEGRLSCQLYQRSADVFLGVPFNIASYALLTLMMAQVTGLKPGAFIHTLGDAHLYTNHLEQARLQLSRAPRPLPTMTLN
;
A
#
# COMPACT_ATOMS: atom_id res chain seq x y z
N MET A 1 16.39 -2.63 -0.44
CA MET A 1 15.52 -3.21 -1.48
C MET A 1 15.98 -2.73 -2.84
N TYR A 2 16.54 -3.61 -3.66
CA TYR A 2 17.02 -3.28 -5.00
C TYR A 2 15.86 -2.97 -5.95
N GLN A 3 14.72 -3.66 -5.79
CA GLN A 3 13.50 -3.49 -6.59
C GLN A 3 12.99 -2.03 -6.55
N TYR A 4 12.91 -1.45 -5.35
CA TYR A 4 12.48 -0.06 -5.16
C TYR A 4 13.47 0.96 -5.75
N LEU A 5 14.79 0.73 -5.58
CA LEU A 5 15.79 1.63 -6.17
C LEU A 5 15.80 1.54 -7.70
N ALA A 6 15.58 0.35 -8.26
CA ALA A 6 15.45 0.17 -9.71
C ALA A 6 14.25 0.95 -10.26
N LEU A 7 13.13 1.01 -9.54
CA LEU A 7 11.99 1.86 -9.90
C LEU A 7 12.34 3.36 -9.85
N LEU A 8 13.02 3.82 -8.81
CA LEU A 8 13.49 5.21 -8.74
C LEU A 8 14.37 5.57 -9.94
N GLN A 9 15.36 4.71 -10.24
CA GLN A 9 16.27 4.90 -11.36
C GLN A 9 15.52 4.92 -12.69
N ARG A 10 14.61 3.96 -12.90
CA ARG A 10 13.78 3.88 -14.11
C ARG A 10 12.97 5.15 -14.34
N ILE A 11 12.35 5.72 -13.30
CA ILE A 11 11.62 6.98 -13.43
C ILE A 11 12.55 8.11 -13.84
N LEU A 12 13.75 8.19 -13.25
CA LEU A 12 14.71 9.25 -13.55
C LEU A 12 15.29 9.16 -14.96
N ASP A 13 15.40 7.95 -15.52
CA ASP A 13 15.98 7.71 -16.85
C ASP A 13 14.94 7.75 -17.97
N GLU A 14 13.76 7.16 -17.74
CA GLU A 14 12.72 6.93 -18.76
C GLU A 14 11.48 7.81 -18.56
N GLY A 15 11.36 8.46 -17.40
CA GLY A 15 10.12 9.12 -17.02
C GLY A 15 9.81 10.35 -17.87
N VAL A 16 8.53 10.49 -18.24
CA VAL A 16 8.04 11.62 -19.00
C VAL A 16 7.51 12.69 -18.05
N GLY A 17 7.89 13.94 -18.31
CA GLY A 17 7.39 15.09 -17.58
C GLY A 17 5.88 15.27 -17.75
N LYS A 18 5.13 15.41 -16.66
CA LYS A 18 3.70 15.68 -16.66
C LYS A 18 3.37 16.83 -15.71
N ALA A 19 2.40 17.64 -16.10
CA ALA A 19 1.69 18.49 -15.15
C ALA A 19 0.81 17.59 -14.26
N ASP A 20 0.62 17.97 -13.01
CA ASP A 20 -0.22 17.25 -12.06
C ASP A 20 -1.22 18.20 -11.38
N ARG A 21 -2.20 17.64 -10.66
CA ARG A 21 -3.27 18.41 -10.01
C ARG A 21 -2.77 19.39 -8.94
N THR A 22 -1.58 19.17 -8.38
CA THR A 22 -0.99 20.03 -7.34
C THR A 22 -0.20 21.21 -7.92
N GLY A 23 0.08 21.20 -9.23
CA GLY A 23 0.90 22.23 -9.88
C GLY A 23 2.41 22.08 -9.65
N THR A 24 2.85 21.00 -9.01
CA THR A 24 4.27 20.71 -8.76
C THR A 24 4.96 20.16 -10.02
N GLY A 25 4.23 19.35 -10.78
CA GLY A 25 4.76 18.55 -11.88
C GLY A 25 5.43 17.27 -11.41
N THR A 26 5.47 16.29 -12.31
CA THR A 26 6.03 14.96 -12.04
C THR A 26 6.87 14.46 -13.20
N LEU A 27 7.78 13.52 -12.88
CA LEU A 27 8.41 12.62 -13.83
C LEU A 27 7.77 11.24 -13.63
N SER A 28 7.21 10.63 -14.69
CA SER A 28 6.37 9.43 -14.52
C SER A 28 6.64 8.35 -15.56
N VAL A 29 6.47 7.10 -15.14
CA VAL A 29 6.32 5.94 -16.03
C VAL A 29 4.95 5.30 -15.79
N PHE A 30 4.38 4.69 -16.83
CA PHE A 30 3.10 3.99 -16.72
C PHE A 30 3.32 2.47 -16.80
N GLY A 31 2.92 1.75 -15.76
CA GLY A 31 3.14 0.31 -15.67
C GLY A 31 4.50 -0.04 -15.07
N HIS A 32 4.48 -0.55 -13.85
CA HIS A 32 5.64 -1.16 -13.21
C HIS A 32 5.20 -2.28 -12.27
N GLN A 33 6.04 -3.30 -12.07
CA GLN A 33 5.74 -4.36 -11.12
C GLN A 33 7.00 -4.73 -10.32
N MET A 34 6.84 -4.83 -9.01
CA MET A 34 7.87 -5.31 -8.08
C MET A 34 7.37 -6.57 -7.38
N ARG A 35 8.30 -7.46 -7.01
CA ARG A 35 8.02 -8.67 -6.21
C ARG A 35 8.98 -8.72 -5.01
N PHE A 36 8.42 -9.08 -3.86
CA PHE A 36 9.13 -9.22 -2.59
C PHE A 36 8.79 -10.59 -2.00
N ASP A 37 9.77 -11.47 -1.84
CA ASP A 37 9.58 -12.70 -1.06
C ASP A 37 9.62 -12.37 0.42
N LEU A 38 8.53 -12.66 1.14
CA LEU A 38 8.40 -12.29 2.55
C LEU A 38 9.20 -13.23 3.47
N GLU A 39 9.74 -14.34 2.95
CA GLU A 39 10.69 -15.19 3.68
C GLU A 39 12.12 -14.61 3.70
N GLU A 40 12.48 -13.75 2.74
CA GLU A 40 13.79 -13.07 2.71
C GLU A 40 13.91 -11.91 3.72
N GLY A 41 12.77 -11.48 4.29
CA GLY A 41 12.68 -10.40 5.27
C GLY A 41 11.50 -9.46 4.99
N PHE A 42 11.22 -8.58 5.95
CA PHE A 42 10.15 -7.60 5.84
C PHE A 42 10.57 -6.44 4.90
N PRO A 43 9.83 -6.17 3.81
CA PRO A 43 10.24 -5.21 2.77
C PRO A 43 10.04 -3.74 3.20
N LEU A 44 10.78 -3.32 4.23
CA LEU A 44 10.88 -1.92 4.66
C LEU A 44 12.09 -1.26 3.99
N VAL A 45 11.89 -0.11 3.35
CA VAL A 45 13.00 0.62 2.70
C VAL A 45 14.08 0.95 3.73
N THR A 46 15.32 0.55 3.43
CA THR A 46 16.48 0.73 4.33
C THR A 46 17.38 1.91 3.97
N THR A 47 17.26 2.44 2.76
CA THR A 47 18.08 3.57 2.24
C THR A 47 17.61 4.93 2.76
N LYS A 48 16.50 4.97 3.51
CA LYS A 48 16.03 6.11 4.28
C LYS A 48 15.20 5.60 5.47
N ARG A 49 15.02 6.43 6.49
CA ARG A 49 14.14 6.08 7.62
C ARG A 49 12.68 6.17 7.17
N VAL A 50 11.90 5.15 7.47
CA VAL A 50 10.44 5.09 7.24
C VAL A 50 9.74 5.04 8.59
N HIS A 51 8.64 5.78 8.75
CA HIS A 51 7.93 5.89 10.02
C HIS A 51 6.96 4.72 10.23
N LEU A 52 7.50 3.57 10.64
CA LEU A 52 6.75 2.30 10.78
C LEU A 52 5.50 2.40 11.67
N LYS A 53 5.55 3.23 12.73
CA LYS A 53 4.40 3.47 13.62
C LYS A 53 3.16 3.93 12.84
N SER A 54 3.34 4.88 11.91
CA SER A 54 2.23 5.38 11.09
C SER A 54 1.65 4.30 10.19
N ILE A 55 2.50 3.45 9.61
CA ILE A 55 2.08 2.34 8.73
C ILE A 55 1.21 1.34 9.50
N ILE A 56 1.63 0.96 10.71
CA ILE A 56 0.91 -0.02 11.53
C ILE A 56 -0.46 0.54 11.92
N HIS A 57 -0.52 1.76 12.47
CA HIS A 57 -1.80 2.35 12.89
C HIS A 57 -2.73 2.63 11.72
N GLU A 58 -2.22 3.06 10.56
CA GLU A 58 -3.05 3.22 9.36
C GLU A 58 -3.65 1.88 8.92
N LEU A 59 -2.87 0.80 8.91
CA LEU A 59 -3.39 -0.51 8.55
C LEU A 59 -4.45 -1.01 9.55
N LEU A 60 -4.22 -0.82 10.84
CA LEU A 60 -5.21 -1.17 11.88
C LEU A 60 -6.50 -0.36 11.74
N TRP A 61 -6.38 0.93 11.39
CA TRP A 61 -7.49 1.82 11.12
C TRP A 61 -8.27 1.43 9.86
N PHE A 62 -7.59 1.04 8.77
CA PHE A 62 -8.26 0.45 7.61
C PHE A 62 -9.00 -0.84 7.98
N LEU A 63 -8.37 -1.71 8.76
CA LEU A 63 -8.97 -2.97 9.20
C LEU A 63 -10.14 -2.76 10.16
N SER A 64 -10.23 -1.67 10.93
CA SER A 64 -11.40 -1.38 11.77
C SER A 64 -12.60 -0.91 10.96
N GLY A 65 -12.40 -0.45 9.73
CA GLY A 65 -13.43 0.12 8.88
C GLY A 65 -13.66 1.61 9.11
N ASP A 66 -12.85 2.23 9.96
CA ASP A 66 -12.94 3.64 10.30
C ASP A 66 -12.45 4.53 9.15
N THR A 67 -13.03 5.73 9.07
CA THR A 67 -12.72 6.76 8.07
C THR A 67 -12.55 8.15 8.69
N ASN A 68 -12.62 8.25 10.02
CA ASN A 68 -12.30 9.46 10.76
C ASN A 68 -10.88 9.38 11.34
N ILE A 69 -10.15 10.50 11.32
CA ILE A 69 -8.74 10.53 11.75
C ILE A 69 -8.54 10.62 13.28
N ALA A 70 -9.61 10.61 14.09
CA ALA A 70 -9.52 10.67 15.55
C ALA A 70 -8.61 9.57 16.13
N TYR A 71 -8.84 8.31 15.74
CA TYR A 71 -7.99 7.18 16.15
C TYR A 71 -6.51 7.40 15.78
N LEU A 72 -6.26 7.89 14.57
CA LEU A 72 -4.90 8.15 14.09
C LEU A 72 -4.23 9.24 14.95
N ARG A 73 -4.94 10.34 15.23
CA ARG A 73 -4.44 11.45 16.04
C ARG A 73 -4.16 11.04 17.49
N GLU A 74 -5.05 10.26 18.10
CA GLU A 74 -4.86 9.69 19.45
C GLU A 74 -3.59 8.84 19.52
N ASN A 75 -3.24 8.16 18.41
CA ASN A 75 -2.02 7.37 18.30
C ASN A 75 -0.81 8.16 17.77
N GLY A 76 -0.91 9.49 17.62
CA GLY A 76 0.18 10.36 17.17
C GLY A 76 0.51 10.22 15.67
N VAL A 77 -0.45 9.82 14.85
CA VAL A 77 -0.35 9.67 13.40
C VAL A 77 -1.13 10.79 12.71
N ARG A 78 -0.45 11.52 11.81
CA ARG A 78 -0.99 12.73 11.15
C ARG A 78 -0.98 12.67 9.62
N ILE A 79 -0.72 11.50 9.05
CA ILE A 79 -0.51 11.31 7.60
C ILE A 79 -1.78 11.53 6.76
N TRP A 80 -2.95 11.71 7.40
CA TRP A 80 -4.24 11.98 6.75
C TRP A 80 -4.79 13.39 7.08
N ASP A 81 -4.09 14.19 7.88
CA ASP A 81 -4.57 15.50 8.37
C ASP A 81 -4.91 16.47 7.24
N GLU A 82 -4.14 16.46 6.14
CA GLU A 82 -4.31 17.41 5.02
C GLU A 82 -5.56 17.15 4.16
N TRP A 83 -6.17 15.97 4.26
CA TRP A 83 -7.33 15.57 3.46
C TRP A 83 -8.64 15.56 4.25
N ALA A 84 -8.56 15.52 5.57
CA ALA A 84 -9.75 15.44 6.41
C ALA A 84 -10.48 16.78 6.49
N ASP A 85 -11.80 16.73 6.61
CA ASP A 85 -12.60 17.93 6.86
C ASP A 85 -12.45 18.45 8.31
N ALA A 86 -13.23 19.48 8.67
CA ALA A 86 -13.19 20.06 10.01
C ALA A 86 -13.61 19.08 11.13
N GLY A 87 -14.40 18.06 10.81
CA GLY A 87 -14.82 16.98 11.71
C GLY A 87 -13.81 15.82 11.76
N GLY A 88 -12.80 15.82 10.90
CA GLY A 88 -11.82 14.74 10.78
C GLY A 88 -12.24 13.63 9.82
N ASP A 89 -13.32 13.81 9.07
CA ASP A 89 -13.84 12.79 8.15
C ASP A 89 -13.19 12.87 6.78
N LEU A 90 -12.97 11.69 6.17
CA LEU A 90 -12.39 11.53 4.82
C LEU A 90 -13.41 11.06 3.79
N GLY A 91 -14.67 10.87 4.19
CA GLY A 91 -15.68 10.17 3.39
C GLY A 91 -15.43 8.65 3.36
N PRO A 92 -16.08 7.90 2.45
CA PRO A 92 -16.07 6.44 2.45
C PRO A 92 -14.78 5.86 1.82
N VAL A 93 -13.61 6.24 2.34
CA VAL A 93 -12.29 5.76 1.88
C VAL A 93 -12.02 4.32 2.33
N TYR A 94 -10.84 3.79 2.00
CA TYR A 94 -10.38 2.40 2.17
C TYR A 94 -11.07 1.56 3.25
N GLY A 95 -11.00 1.95 4.53
CA GLY A 95 -11.56 1.18 5.63
C GLY A 95 -13.03 0.89 5.44
N LYS A 96 -13.83 1.91 5.09
CA LYS A 96 -15.24 1.75 4.75
C LYS A 96 -15.42 0.74 3.63
N GLN A 97 -14.66 0.85 2.54
CA GLN A 97 -14.77 -0.07 1.41
C GLN A 97 -14.31 -1.49 1.78
N TRP A 98 -13.33 -1.67 2.67
CA TRP A 98 -12.82 -2.99 3.05
C TRP A 98 -13.80 -3.74 3.95
N ARG A 99 -14.47 -3.02 4.85
CA ARG A 99 -15.33 -3.60 5.90
C ARG A 99 -16.82 -3.48 5.61
N ASP A 100 -17.22 -2.61 4.68
CA ASP A 100 -18.60 -2.39 4.25
C ASP A 100 -18.68 -1.79 2.83
N PHE A 101 -18.38 -2.61 1.82
CA PHE A 101 -18.58 -2.30 0.40
C PHE A 101 -20.05 -2.51 0.03
N SER A 102 -20.89 -1.51 0.25
CA SER A 102 -22.32 -1.61 -0.04
C SER A 102 -23.00 -2.82 0.65
N GLY A 103 -22.65 -3.06 1.92
CA GLY A 103 -23.16 -4.16 2.74
C GLY A 103 -22.23 -5.38 2.84
N VAL A 104 -21.07 -5.36 2.19
CA VAL A 104 -20.14 -6.50 2.11
C VAL A 104 -18.85 -6.24 2.89
N ASP A 105 -18.53 -7.10 3.87
CA ASP A 105 -17.23 -7.11 4.55
C ASP A 105 -16.22 -7.96 3.76
N GLN A 106 -15.54 -7.31 2.82
CA GLN A 106 -14.60 -7.98 1.91
C GLN A 106 -13.42 -8.64 2.65
N ILE A 107 -13.00 -8.10 3.80
CA ILE A 107 -11.92 -8.68 4.60
C ILE A 107 -12.38 -9.97 5.28
N ALA A 108 -13.56 -9.96 5.91
CA ALA A 108 -14.11 -11.16 6.53
C ALA A 108 -14.35 -12.26 5.48
N ASP A 109 -14.91 -11.89 4.33
CA ASP A 109 -15.19 -12.80 3.23
C ASP A 109 -13.91 -13.43 2.67
N VAL A 110 -12.86 -12.64 2.43
CA VAL A 110 -11.61 -13.18 1.89
C VAL A 110 -10.87 -14.07 2.90
N VAL A 111 -10.91 -13.76 4.21
CA VAL A 111 -10.39 -14.67 5.26
C VAL A 111 -11.14 -16.00 5.24
N ALA A 112 -12.47 -15.98 5.15
CA ALA A 112 -13.28 -17.19 5.08
C ALA A 112 -12.99 -18.01 3.82
N GLN A 113 -12.85 -17.34 2.67
CA GLN A 113 -12.52 -17.99 1.40
C GLN A 113 -11.11 -18.58 1.40
N ILE A 114 -10.11 -17.91 1.97
CA ILE A 114 -8.74 -18.48 2.08
C ILE A 114 -8.78 -19.79 2.88
N LYS A 115 -9.57 -19.85 3.96
CA LYS A 115 -9.67 -21.05 4.82
C LYS A 115 -10.43 -22.20 4.18
N THR A 116 -11.46 -21.91 3.38
CA THR A 116 -12.41 -22.93 2.89
C THR A 116 -12.24 -23.25 1.41
N ASN A 117 -11.66 -22.35 0.63
CA ASN A 117 -11.49 -22.44 -0.82
C ASN A 117 -10.19 -21.72 -1.27
N PRO A 118 -9.01 -22.16 -0.79
CA PRO A 118 -7.73 -21.48 -1.02
C PRO A 118 -7.32 -21.38 -2.50
N ASP A 119 -7.78 -22.29 -3.35
CA ASP A 119 -7.50 -22.30 -4.80
C ASP A 119 -8.37 -21.31 -5.60
N SER A 120 -9.26 -20.58 -4.91
CA SER A 120 -10.11 -19.58 -5.53
C SER A 120 -9.28 -18.53 -6.25
N ARG A 121 -9.62 -18.29 -7.52
CA ARG A 121 -9.05 -17.20 -8.33
C ARG A 121 -9.75 -15.86 -8.08
N ARG A 122 -10.59 -15.78 -7.04
CA ARG A 122 -11.47 -14.64 -6.74
C ARG A 122 -11.26 -14.08 -5.32
N LEU A 123 -10.11 -14.37 -4.70
CA LEU A 123 -9.75 -13.84 -3.38
C LEU A 123 -9.35 -12.37 -3.49
N VAL A 124 -10.32 -11.48 -3.73
CA VAL A 124 -10.09 -10.08 -4.11
C VAL A 124 -10.77 -9.13 -3.13
N VAL A 125 -10.10 -8.01 -2.85
CA VAL A 125 -10.65 -6.86 -2.14
C VAL A 125 -10.47 -5.63 -3.02
N SER A 126 -11.54 -4.85 -3.20
CA SER A 126 -11.53 -3.59 -3.96
C SER A 126 -11.86 -2.41 -3.08
N SER A 127 -11.06 -1.34 -3.17
CA SER A 127 -11.41 -0.02 -2.65
C SER A 127 -12.08 0.86 -3.70
N TRP A 128 -12.12 0.43 -4.97
CA TRP A 128 -12.64 1.24 -6.07
C TRP A 128 -14.15 1.08 -6.21
N ASN A 129 -14.91 1.99 -5.60
CA ASN A 129 -16.38 2.03 -5.64
C ASN A 129 -16.87 3.27 -6.40
N PRO A 130 -17.22 3.17 -7.70
CA PRO A 130 -17.50 4.34 -8.53
C PRO A 130 -18.60 5.28 -7.99
N PRO A 131 -19.75 4.78 -7.47
CA PRO A 131 -20.74 5.62 -6.80
C PRO A 131 -20.22 6.44 -5.62
N ASP A 132 -19.24 5.94 -4.88
CA ASP A 132 -18.70 6.60 -3.69
C ASP A 132 -17.51 7.53 -3.98
N LEU A 133 -16.85 7.42 -5.14
CA LEU A 133 -15.67 8.23 -5.48
C LEU A 133 -15.87 9.74 -5.28
N PRO A 134 -17.00 10.37 -5.68
CA PRO A 134 -17.20 11.80 -5.48
C PRO A 134 -17.31 12.24 -4.01
N ARG A 135 -17.53 11.28 -3.09
CA ARG A 135 -17.69 11.52 -1.65
C ARG A 135 -16.39 11.32 -0.87
N MET A 136 -15.34 10.79 -1.51
CA MET A 136 -14.05 10.54 -0.87
C MET A 136 -13.16 11.78 -0.95
N ALA A 137 -12.47 12.12 0.14
CA ALA A 137 -11.50 13.21 0.18
C ALA A 137 -10.36 13.00 -0.84
N LEU A 138 -10.00 11.75 -1.09
CA LEU A 138 -9.11 11.36 -2.18
C LEU A 138 -9.54 10.00 -2.73
N ALA A 139 -9.61 9.89 -4.06
CA ALA A 139 -9.86 8.61 -4.70
C ALA A 139 -8.77 7.57 -4.32
N PRO A 140 -9.11 6.29 -4.08
CA PRO A 140 -8.16 5.29 -3.60
C PRO A 140 -6.96 5.13 -4.51
N CYS A 141 -5.74 5.25 -3.97
CA CYS A 141 -4.51 4.99 -4.71
C CYS A 141 -4.29 3.49 -4.88
N HIS A 142 -4.42 2.74 -3.78
CA HIS A 142 -4.38 1.27 -3.76
C HIS A 142 -5.79 0.74 -3.98
N CYS A 143 -6.09 0.37 -5.23
CA CYS A 143 -7.46 0.21 -5.70
C CYS A 143 -7.99 -1.21 -5.51
N LEU A 144 -7.15 -2.21 -5.72
CA LEU A 144 -7.55 -3.62 -5.74
C LEU A 144 -6.37 -4.47 -5.32
N PHE A 145 -6.60 -5.46 -4.47
CA PHE A 145 -5.60 -6.47 -4.16
C PHE A 145 -6.20 -7.86 -4.16
N GLN A 146 -5.39 -8.83 -4.56
CA GLN A 146 -5.74 -10.22 -4.71
C GLN A 146 -4.82 -11.09 -3.87
N PHE A 147 -5.38 -12.03 -3.14
CA PHE A 147 -4.63 -13.10 -2.48
C PHE A 147 -4.53 -14.33 -3.37
N TYR A 148 -3.47 -15.11 -3.13
CA TYR A 148 -3.22 -16.36 -3.82
C TYR A 148 -2.57 -17.35 -2.86
N VAL A 149 -3.06 -18.58 -2.82
CA VAL A 149 -2.50 -19.65 -1.99
C VAL A 149 -1.88 -20.71 -2.90
N ALA A 150 -0.64 -21.08 -2.59
CA ALA A 150 0.03 -22.23 -3.19
C ALA A 150 1.03 -22.82 -2.20
N GLU A 151 1.13 -24.15 -2.14
CA GLU A 151 2.11 -24.86 -1.30
C GLU A 151 2.08 -24.42 0.18
N GLY A 152 0.88 -24.10 0.70
CA GLY A 152 0.70 -23.61 2.08
C GLY A 152 1.23 -22.19 2.33
N ARG A 153 1.53 -21.42 1.28
CA ARG A 153 2.00 -20.03 1.35
C ARG A 153 0.95 -19.06 0.80
N LEU A 154 0.72 -17.95 1.51
CA LEU A 154 -0.20 -16.87 1.12
C LEU A 154 0.58 -15.72 0.47
N SER A 155 0.30 -15.45 -0.79
CA SER A 155 0.80 -14.28 -1.52
C SER A 155 -0.29 -13.22 -1.67
N CYS A 156 0.12 -11.96 -1.87
CA CYS A 156 -0.77 -10.84 -2.14
C CYS A 156 -0.24 -10.01 -3.32
N GLN A 157 -1.11 -9.70 -4.27
CA GLN A 157 -0.82 -8.76 -5.35
C GLN A 157 -1.68 -7.51 -5.20
N LEU A 158 -1.05 -6.33 -5.17
CA LEU A 158 -1.71 -5.03 -5.17
C LEU A 158 -1.65 -4.40 -6.56
N TYR A 159 -2.78 -3.85 -7.03
CA TYR A 159 -2.83 -2.83 -8.08
C TYR A 159 -3.03 -1.44 -7.46
N GLN A 160 -2.04 -0.58 -7.63
CA GLN A 160 -2.05 0.82 -7.21
C GLN A 160 -2.05 1.73 -8.44
N ARG A 161 -3.16 2.44 -8.70
CA ARG A 161 -3.35 3.24 -9.92
C ARG A 161 -2.41 4.45 -10.02
N SER A 162 -1.96 4.97 -8.88
CA SER A 162 -1.21 6.22 -8.73
C SER A 162 -0.27 6.11 -7.56
N ALA A 163 1.02 6.34 -7.80
CA ALA A 163 2.07 6.06 -6.84
C ALA A 163 3.12 7.16 -6.81
N ASP A 164 3.06 8.00 -5.77
CA ASP A 164 4.21 8.81 -5.36
C ASP A 164 5.30 7.84 -4.88
N VAL A 165 6.31 7.64 -5.72
CA VAL A 165 7.37 6.67 -5.47
C VAL A 165 8.27 7.13 -4.34
N PHE A 166 8.44 8.44 -4.13
CA PHE A 166 9.31 8.90 -3.06
C PHE A 166 8.62 8.78 -1.70
N LEU A 167 7.45 9.38 -1.50
CA LEU A 167 6.81 9.39 -0.18
C LEU A 167 5.92 8.18 0.07
N GLY A 168 5.04 7.86 -0.88
CA GLY A 168 3.95 6.89 -0.68
C GLY A 168 4.38 5.43 -0.80
N VAL A 169 5.09 5.06 -1.87
CA VAL A 169 5.42 3.65 -2.17
C VAL A 169 6.14 2.94 -1.02
N PRO A 170 7.12 3.53 -0.30
CA PRO A 170 7.71 2.89 0.87
C PRO A 170 6.69 2.52 1.97
N PHE A 171 5.67 3.36 2.18
CA PHE A 171 4.56 3.06 3.10
C PHE A 171 3.67 1.96 2.55
N ASN A 172 3.31 2.03 1.27
CA ASN A 172 2.40 1.07 0.64
C ASN A 172 3.00 -0.36 0.62
N ILE A 173 4.29 -0.50 0.31
CA ILE A 173 4.98 -1.80 0.34
C ILE A 173 4.92 -2.42 1.74
N ALA A 174 5.31 -1.65 2.77
CA ALA A 174 5.33 -2.14 4.13
C ALA A 174 3.92 -2.45 4.67
N SER A 175 2.92 -1.63 4.34
CA SER A 175 1.53 -1.83 4.75
C SER A 175 0.96 -3.15 4.21
N TYR A 176 1.09 -3.40 2.91
CA TYR A 176 0.57 -4.62 2.29
C TYR A 176 1.39 -5.87 2.58
N ALA A 177 2.71 -5.73 2.79
CA ALA A 177 3.51 -6.83 3.34
C ALA A 177 3.03 -7.21 4.74
N LEU A 178 2.79 -6.23 5.62
CA LEU A 178 2.28 -6.47 6.97
C LEU A 178 0.88 -7.10 6.93
N LEU A 179 -0.02 -6.59 6.08
CA LEU A 179 -1.33 -7.21 5.87
C LEU A 179 -1.18 -8.67 5.43
N THR A 180 -0.26 -8.98 4.50
CA THR A 180 -0.03 -10.35 4.04
C THR A 180 0.43 -11.26 5.17
N LEU A 181 1.33 -10.78 6.05
CA LEU A 181 1.76 -11.52 7.24
C LEU A 181 0.60 -11.78 8.20
N MET A 182 -0.22 -10.76 8.49
CA MET A 182 -1.38 -10.87 9.38
C MET A 182 -2.41 -11.87 8.84
N MET A 183 -2.71 -11.78 7.54
CA MET A 183 -3.65 -12.66 6.85
C MET A 183 -3.15 -14.10 6.83
N ALA A 184 -1.86 -14.31 6.59
CA ALA A 184 -1.24 -15.64 6.64
C ALA A 184 -1.36 -16.24 8.05
N GLN A 185 -1.04 -15.47 9.09
CA GLN A 185 -1.16 -15.91 10.48
C GLN A 185 -2.58 -16.34 10.85
N VAL A 186 -3.59 -15.50 10.58
CA VAL A 186 -4.98 -15.82 10.98
C VAL A 186 -5.65 -16.91 10.12
N THR A 187 -5.02 -17.27 9.00
CA THR A 187 -5.45 -18.37 8.11
C THR A 187 -4.60 -19.64 8.25
N GLY A 188 -3.57 -19.64 9.10
CA GLY A 188 -2.71 -20.80 9.34
C GLY A 188 -1.74 -21.10 8.19
N LEU A 189 -1.43 -20.11 7.36
CA LEU A 189 -0.53 -20.22 6.21
C LEU A 189 0.82 -19.57 6.50
N LYS A 190 1.84 -19.94 5.71
CA LYS A 190 3.12 -19.23 5.71
C LYS A 190 3.05 -17.99 4.81
N PRO A 191 3.83 -16.94 5.07
CA PRO A 191 4.00 -15.84 4.13
C PRO A 191 4.61 -16.30 2.80
N GLY A 192 3.97 -15.93 1.69
CA GLY A 192 4.48 -16.07 0.33
C GLY A 192 5.16 -14.80 -0.15
N ALA A 193 4.70 -14.27 -1.30
CA ALA A 193 5.23 -13.03 -1.87
C ALA A 193 4.24 -11.88 -1.80
N PHE A 194 4.76 -10.66 -1.66
CA PHE A 194 4.04 -9.44 -1.99
C PHE A 194 4.42 -8.96 -3.40
N ILE A 195 3.42 -8.75 -4.26
CA ILE A 195 3.58 -8.26 -5.63
C ILE A 195 2.92 -6.88 -5.72
N HIS A 196 3.68 -5.87 -6.10
CA HIS A 196 3.20 -4.49 -6.18
C HIS A 196 3.16 -4.03 -7.63
N THR A 197 1.97 -3.91 -8.19
CA THR A 197 1.71 -3.42 -9.55
C THR A 197 1.28 -1.97 -9.50
N LEU A 198 1.94 -1.12 -10.29
CA LEU A 198 1.76 0.32 -10.32
C LEU A 198 1.23 0.77 -11.68
N GLY A 199 0.21 1.64 -11.68
CA GLY A 199 -0.27 2.39 -12.83
C GLY A 199 0.67 3.56 -13.14
N ASP A 200 0.22 4.79 -12.83
CA ASP A 200 1.07 5.99 -12.89
C ASP A 200 2.04 5.99 -11.69
N ALA A 201 3.30 5.61 -11.94
CA ALA A 201 4.38 5.64 -10.97
C ALA A 201 5.25 6.88 -11.21
N HIS A 202 5.31 7.77 -10.24
CA HIS A 202 5.92 9.08 -10.43
C HIS A 202 6.80 9.57 -9.28
N LEU A 203 7.71 10.47 -9.63
CA LEU A 203 8.42 11.35 -8.71
C LEU A 203 7.94 12.77 -8.93
N TYR A 204 7.55 13.45 -7.85
CA TYR A 204 7.38 14.90 -7.91
C TYR A 204 8.71 15.58 -8.23
N THR A 205 8.66 16.67 -9.01
CA THR A 205 9.85 17.43 -9.41
C THR A 205 10.65 17.96 -8.22
N ASN A 206 9.97 18.31 -7.13
CA ASN A 206 10.58 18.74 -5.86
C ASN A 206 11.19 17.59 -5.01
N HIS A 207 11.11 16.34 -5.48
CA HIS A 207 11.72 15.17 -4.84
C HIS A 207 12.90 14.58 -5.63
N LEU A 208 13.28 15.17 -6.77
CA LEU A 208 14.30 14.59 -7.66
C LEU A 208 15.69 14.54 -7.00
N GLU A 209 16.11 15.60 -6.29
CA GLU A 209 17.40 15.61 -5.60
C GLU A 209 17.47 14.57 -4.48
N GLN A 210 16.39 14.44 -3.70
CA GLN A 210 16.27 13.48 -2.63
C GLN A 210 16.24 12.04 -3.17
N ALA A 211 15.61 11.80 -4.32
CA ALA A 211 15.64 10.52 -5.01
C ALA A 211 17.07 10.15 -5.46
N ARG A 212 17.82 11.10 -6.07
CA ARG A 212 19.22 10.90 -6.47
C ARG A 212 20.14 10.63 -5.27
N LEU A 213 19.96 11.35 -4.17
CA LEU A 213 20.68 11.10 -2.93
C LEU A 213 20.34 9.71 -2.34
N GLN A 214 19.08 9.29 -2.43
CA GLN A 214 18.69 7.97 -1.95
C GLN A 214 19.33 6.85 -2.79
N LEU A 215 19.45 7.05 -4.11
CA LEU A 215 20.10 6.12 -5.03
C LEU A 215 21.61 5.96 -4.78
N SER A 216 22.27 6.94 -4.19
CA SER A 216 23.70 6.84 -3.83
C SER A 216 23.96 5.96 -2.60
N ARG A 217 22.92 5.46 -1.92
CA ARG A 217 23.04 4.68 -0.68
C ARG A 217 22.90 3.19 -0.96
N ALA A 218 23.83 2.40 -0.44
CA ALA A 218 23.71 0.95 -0.47
C ALA A 218 22.53 0.46 0.40
N PRO A 219 21.68 -0.46 -0.10
CA PRO A 219 20.71 -1.16 0.74
C PRO A 219 21.35 -1.85 1.94
N ARG A 220 20.65 -1.88 3.07
CA ARG A 220 21.03 -2.67 4.26
C ARG A 220 20.21 -3.96 4.27
N PRO A 221 20.57 -4.96 5.11
CA PRO A 221 19.73 -6.14 5.31
C PRO A 221 18.30 -5.77 5.67
N LEU A 222 17.34 -6.57 5.18
CA LEU A 222 15.93 -6.39 5.52
C LEU A 222 15.71 -6.69 7.01
N PRO A 223 14.84 -5.94 7.69
CA PRO A 223 14.43 -6.28 9.05
C PRO A 223 13.53 -7.52 9.07
N THR A 224 13.37 -8.11 10.24
CA THR A 224 12.36 -9.15 10.50
C THR A 224 11.14 -8.51 11.15
N MET A 225 9.94 -8.90 10.72
CA MET A 225 8.68 -8.55 11.39
C MET A 225 8.20 -9.74 12.22
N THR A 226 7.91 -9.51 13.49
CA THR A 226 7.37 -10.53 14.40
C THR A 226 5.96 -10.11 14.81
N LEU A 227 5.00 -11.00 14.58
CA LEU A 227 3.62 -10.87 15.03
C LEU A 227 3.42 -11.65 16.35
N ASN A 228 2.36 -11.34 17.09
CA ASN A 228 2.05 -11.92 18.40
C ASN A 228 1.35 -13.27 18.31
#